data_AF-A0A409XLP6-F1
#
_entry.id   AF-A0A409XLP6-F1
#
_cell.length_a   1.000
_cell.length_b   1.000
_cell.length_c   1.000
_cell.angle_alpha   90.00
_cell.angle_beta   90.00
_cell.angle_gamma   90.00
#
_symmetry.space_group_name_H-M   'P 1'
#
loop_
_entity.id
_entity.type
_entity.pdbx_description
1 polymer ?
#
loop_
_entity_poly.entity_id
_entity_poly.type
_entity_poly.pdbx_seq_one_letter_code
_entity_poly.pdbx_strand_id
1 'polypeptide(L)'
;MTSTNAIHVFHSAIHPDRAAEFRAAAPPKHIIKDGRKEITMCCTNCGKFATDEEDIKLKKCDVVSILSVICHCQKENWPKHKVHCSDALGAGIQPLIKSVTANPMLNHYIQVCLAIRFHLHDPRKFSASDRAKIMRAPLLVHIDVGIEPTKIAQFMNLYTYPDEYDEDEMEGMLQLHDLVSPWPGILQGTRTPTAVNLEVWKQARQSADEDGDYDRAVVLVQFVNDFKQSITCAIVVGEDAIDSARRAEPFVMCSAITGKETKKPLSIASCFEYINTHIRSDKKDRLLLRAPMRTVDKELIRNLGRKVDSHATRALKVKMDREHVYVRHSIEFVAEHALNRGPPTVLGEDRQIEGPAEAAEPLKMNRAERRRLQRDLQKTQKRRK
;
A
#
# COMPACT_ATOMS: atom_id res chain seq x y z
N MET A 1 -9.19 42.87 26.46
CA MET A 1 -9.08 41.47 26.89
C MET A 1 -8.83 40.63 25.65
N THR A 2 -7.58 40.27 25.38
CA THR A 2 -7.18 39.47 24.23
C THR A 2 -7.45 38.00 24.53
N SER A 3 -8.50 37.43 23.91
CA SER A 3 -8.80 36.01 23.95
C SER A 3 -7.58 35.23 23.47
N THR A 4 -6.96 34.47 24.37
CA THR A 4 -5.92 33.50 24.02
C THR A 4 -6.59 32.35 23.30
N ASN A 5 -6.56 32.35 21.97
CA ASN A 5 -7.01 31.20 21.21
C ASN A 5 -6.02 30.05 21.46
N ALA A 6 -6.45 29.07 22.24
CA ALA A 6 -5.69 27.86 22.52
C ALA A 6 -5.48 27.11 21.21
N ILE A 7 -4.22 26.81 20.86
CA ILE A 7 -3.92 25.86 19.79
C ILE A 7 -4.29 24.48 20.31
N HIS A 8 -5.34 23.90 19.76
CA HIS A 8 -5.74 22.54 20.08
C HIS A 8 -4.70 21.58 19.49
N VAL A 9 -3.82 21.06 20.35
CA VAL A 9 -2.86 20.02 19.97
C VAL A 9 -3.57 18.67 20.02
N PHE A 10 -3.74 18.04 18.86
CA PHE A 10 -4.34 16.70 18.77
C PHE A 10 -3.31 15.65 19.22
N HIS A 11 -3.53 15.03 20.39
CA HIS A 11 -2.66 13.98 20.90
C HIS A 11 -2.87 12.63 20.20
N SER A 12 -4.08 12.33 19.73
CA SER A 12 -4.38 11.10 18.97
C SER A 12 -5.59 11.29 18.06
N ALA A 13 -5.52 10.75 16.85
CA ALA A 13 -6.61 10.73 15.87
C ALA A 13 -7.13 9.31 15.62
N ILE A 14 -7.08 8.43 16.63
CA ILE A 14 -7.54 7.04 16.51
C ILE A 14 -8.50 6.72 17.64
N HIS A 15 -9.73 6.36 17.28
CA HIS A 15 -10.77 5.95 18.22
C HIS A 15 -10.35 4.65 18.96
N PRO A 16 -10.60 4.50 20.27
CA PRO A 16 -10.25 3.29 21.02
C PRO A 16 -10.75 1.98 20.40
N ASP A 17 -11.99 1.96 19.90
CA ASP A 17 -12.57 0.78 19.25
C ASP A 17 -11.79 0.35 18.00
N ARG A 18 -11.18 1.31 17.28
CA ARG A 18 -10.32 1.00 16.14
C ARG A 18 -9.03 0.33 16.56
N ALA A 19 -8.51 0.63 17.75
CA ALA A 19 -7.36 -0.08 18.28
C ALA A 19 -7.71 -1.54 18.60
N ALA A 20 -8.93 -1.81 19.10
CA ALA A 20 -9.41 -3.16 19.33
C ALA A 20 -9.63 -3.93 18.01
N GLU A 21 -10.32 -3.33 17.05
CA GLU A 21 -10.52 -3.90 15.71
C GLU A 21 -9.19 -4.17 15.01
N PHE A 22 -8.24 -3.23 15.09
CA PHE A 22 -6.89 -3.42 14.58
C PHE A 22 -6.22 -4.64 15.22
N ARG A 23 -6.27 -4.78 16.55
CA ARG A 23 -5.66 -5.93 17.25
C ARG A 23 -6.27 -7.25 16.80
N ALA A 24 -7.58 -7.29 16.55
CA ALA A 24 -8.29 -8.48 16.10
C ALA A 24 -8.00 -8.84 14.63
N ALA A 25 -7.96 -7.84 13.74
CA ALA A 25 -7.81 -8.07 12.31
C ALA A 25 -6.34 -8.11 11.83
N ALA A 26 -5.41 -7.48 12.55
CA ALA A 26 -4.01 -7.38 12.12
C ALA A 26 -3.31 -8.75 12.26
N PRO A 27 -2.79 -9.32 11.15
CA PRO A 27 -2.08 -10.58 11.21
C PRO A 27 -0.83 -10.46 12.09
N PRO A 28 -0.39 -11.55 12.74
CA PRO A 28 0.87 -11.58 13.46
C PRO A 28 2.05 -11.21 12.55
N LYS A 29 3.04 -10.51 13.11
CA LYS A 29 4.24 -10.04 12.38
C LYS A 29 5.02 -11.17 11.69
N HIS A 30 5.01 -12.39 12.27
CA HIS A 30 5.68 -13.55 11.66
C HIS A 30 5.01 -14.00 10.36
N ILE A 31 3.67 -13.95 10.27
CA ILE A 31 2.93 -14.28 9.05
C ILE A 31 3.33 -13.36 7.90
N ILE A 32 3.44 -12.05 8.17
CA ILE A 32 3.88 -11.07 7.16
C ILE A 32 5.33 -11.34 6.75
N LYS A 33 6.22 -11.62 7.72
CA LYS A 33 7.63 -11.94 7.43
C LYS A 33 7.78 -13.21 6.59
N ASP A 34 6.95 -14.22 6.82
CA ASP A 34 6.97 -15.45 6.04
C ASP A 34 6.39 -15.23 4.64
N GLY A 35 5.26 -14.52 4.52
CA GLY A 35 4.72 -14.12 3.22
C GLY A 35 5.72 -13.30 2.38
N ARG A 36 6.52 -12.43 3.00
CA ARG A 36 7.59 -11.68 2.31
C ARG A 36 8.65 -12.58 1.66
N LYS A 37 8.88 -13.78 2.19
CA LYS A 37 9.81 -14.77 1.61
C LYS A 37 9.19 -15.50 0.42
N GLU A 38 7.87 -15.56 0.35
CA GLU A 38 7.13 -16.18 -0.75
C GLU A 38 6.93 -15.25 -1.94
N ILE A 39 7.04 -13.94 -1.72
CA ILE A 39 7.00 -12.96 -2.80
C ILE A 39 8.26 -13.06 -3.64
N THR A 40 8.11 -13.66 -4.80
CA THR A 40 9.12 -13.67 -5.85
C THR A 40 9.22 -12.29 -6.47
N MET A 41 10.42 -11.71 -6.45
CA MET A 41 10.71 -10.48 -7.19
C MET A 41 11.18 -10.84 -8.60
N CYS A 42 10.86 -9.99 -9.57
CA CYS A 42 11.42 -10.07 -10.91
C CYS A 42 12.59 -9.10 -11.09
N CYS A 43 13.45 -9.41 -12.05
CA CYS A 43 14.43 -8.49 -12.59
C CYS A 43 13.73 -7.23 -13.13
N THR A 44 14.13 -6.04 -12.67
CA THR A 44 13.50 -4.78 -13.13
C THR A 44 13.80 -4.45 -14.60
N ASN A 45 14.81 -5.06 -15.20
CA ASN A 45 15.19 -4.84 -16.59
C ASN A 45 14.49 -5.80 -17.57
N CYS A 46 14.40 -7.09 -17.22
CA CYS A 46 13.90 -8.12 -18.14
C CYS A 46 12.65 -8.87 -17.66
N GLY A 47 12.20 -8.64 -16.42
CA GLY A 47 10.97 -9.24 -15.89
C GLY A 47 11.10 -10.71 -15.46
N LYS A 48 12.26 -11.34 -15.65
CA LYS A 48 12.51 -12.72 -15.20
C LYS A 48 12.52 -12.86 -13.69
N PHE A 49 11.85 -13.88 -13.15
CA PHE A 49 11.94 -14.26 -11.75
C PHE A 49 13.29 -14.93 -11.43
N ALA A 50 13.72 -14.83 -10.17
CA ALA A 50 14.78 -15.68 -9.68
C ALA A 50 14.27 -17.12 -9.59
N THR A 51 14.92 -18.04 -10.29
CA THR A 51 14.66 -19.47 -10.21
C THR A 51 15.91 -20.16 -9.67
N ASP A 52 15.72 -21.17 -8.82
CA ASP A 52 16.83 -21.97 -8.30
C ASP A 52 17.45 -22.86 -9.40
N GLU A 53 16.72 -23.11 -10.48
CA GLU A 53 17.12 -24.03 -11.56
C GLU A 53 18.14 -23.44 -12.54
N GLU A 54 18.10 -22.13 -12.79
CA GLU A 54 18.98 -21.46 -13.78
C GLU A 54 20.18 -20.74 -13.12
N ASP A 55 20.43 -20.95 -11.83
CA ASP A 55 21.42 -20.19 -11.04
C ASP A 55 21.22 -18.65 -11.11
N ILE A 56 20.02 -18.21 -11.48
CA ILE A 56 19.69 -16.79 -11.62
C ILE A 56 19.45 -16.19 -10.24
N LYS A 57 20.54 -15.69 -9.65
CA LYS A 57 20.50 -14.91 -8.41
C LYS A 57 20.29 -13.43 -8.73
N LEU A 58 19.15 -12.89 -8.32
CA LEU A 58 18.92 -11.45 -8.32
C LEU A 58 19.86 -10.78 -7.31
N LYS A 59 20.69 -9.87 -7.79
CA LYS A 59 21.53 -9.03 -6.94
C LYS A 59 20.85 -7.69 -6.71
N LYS A 60 20.98 -7.17 -5.50
CA LYS A 60 20.57 -5.80 -5.17
C LYS A 60 21.69 -4.85 -5.57
N CYS A 61 21.33 -3.65 -6.01
CA CYS A 61 22.30 -2.56 -6.05
C CYS A 61 22.70 -2.18 -4.62
N ASP A 62 23.99 -2.10 -4.32
CA ASP A 62 24.49 -1.79 -2.97
C ASP A 62 24.13 -0.38 -2.51
N VAL A 63 23.99 0.57 -3.45
CA VAL A 63 23.64 1.97 -3.17
C VAL A 63 22.15 2.10 -2.82
N VAL A 64 21.27 1.74 -3.76
CA VAL A 64 19.82 1.96 -3.58
C VAL A 64 19.09 0.77 -2.95
N SER A 65 19.66 -0.42 -2.83
CA SER A 65 19.01 -1.63 -2.30
C SER A 65 17.66 -2.07 -2.93
N ILE A 66 17.15 -1.34 -3.93
CA ILE A 66 15.80 -1.51 -4.54
C ILE A 66 15.84 -2.35 -5.82
N LEU A 67 16.87 -2.17 -6.63
CA LEU A 67 16.93 -2.85 -7.93
C LEU A 67 17.46 -4.26 -7.76
N SER A 68 16.58 -5.23 -7.94
CA SER A 68 16.92 -6.63 -8.13
C SER A 68 17.20 -6.85 -9.60
N VAL A 69 18.46 -7.06 -9.98
CA VAL A 69 18.86 -7.26 -11.37
C VAL A 69 19.73 -8.51 -11.49
N ILE A 70 19.56 -9.26 -12.57
CA ILE A 70 20.48 -10.35 -12.95
C ILE A 70 21.83 -9.71 -13.30
N CYS A 71 22.95 -10.34 -12.92
CA CYS A 71 24.30 -9.77 -13.09
C CYS A 71 24.56 -9.18 -14.50
N HIS A 72 24.10 -9.87 -15.56
CA HIS A 72 24.19 -9.36 -16.93
C HIS A 72 23.31 -8.13 -17.16
N CYS A 73 22.03 -8.22 -16.79
CA CYS A 73 21.08 -7.12 -16.93
C CYS A 73 21.48 -5.87 -16.12
N GLN A 74 22.25 -6.01 -15.04
CA GLN A 74 22.73 -4.88 -14.26
C GLN A 74 23.67 -4.01 -15.08
N LYS A 75 24.58 -4.63 -15.85
CA LYS A 75 25.51 -3.92 -16.73
C LYS A 75 24.76 -3.20 -17.86
N GLU A 76 23.79 -3.87 -18.49
CA GLU A 76 22.97 -3.30 -19.56
C GLU A 76 22.12 -2.13 -19.08
N ASN A 77 21.52 -2.25 -17.88
CA ASN A 77 20.65 -1.22 -17.32
C ASN A 77 21.43 -0.11 -16.60
N TRP A 78 22.74 -0.28 -16.35
CA TRP A 78 23.55 0.67 -15.59
C TRP A 78 23.48 2.11 -16.11
N PRO A 79 23.54 2.39 -17.43
CA PRO A 79 23.46 3.76 -17.93
C PRO A 79 22.16 4.47 -17.59
N LYS A 80 21.04 3.74 -17.53
CA LYS A 80 19.72 4.27 -17.13
C LYS A 80 19.60 4.33 -15.62
N HIS A 81 20.05 3.30 -14.93
CA HIS A 81 19.97 3.19 -13.49
C HIS A 81 20.81 4.26 -12.78
N LYS A 82 22.05 4.52 -13.22
CA LYS A 82 22.98 5.43 -12.54
C LYS A 82 22.43 6.85 -12.35
N VAL A 83 21.58 7.31 -13.28
CA VAL A 83 20.92 8.63 -13.21
C VAL A 83 19.99 8.74 -12.01
N HIS A 84 19.44 7.59 -11.58
CA HIS A 84 18.52 7.47 -10.46
C HIS A 84 19.12 6.64 -9.31
N CYS A 85 20.40 6.31 -9.36
CA CYS A 85 21.07 5.52 -8.34
C CYS A 85 21.67 6.50 -7.32
N SER A 86 20.88 6.91 -6.33
CA SER A 86 21.34 7.81 -5.28
C SER A 86 20.90 7.32 -3.89
N ASP A 87 21.75 7.55 -2.89
CA ASP A 87 21.45 7.24 -1.49
C ASP A 87 20.17 7.92 -0.99
N ALA A 88 19.80 9.05 -1.60
CA ALA A 88 18.56 9.78 -1.32
C ALA A 88 17.30 8.93 -1.58
N LEU A 89 17.38 7.89 -2.41
CA LEU A 89 16.30 6.94 -2.61
C LEU A 89 16.20 5.90 -1.48
N GLY A 90 17.26 5.70 -0.68
CA GLY A 90 17.35 4.75 0.42
C GLY A 90 16.97 3.32 0.02
N ALA A 91 16.56 2.48 0.97
CA ALA A 91 15.97 1.16 0.69
C ALA A 91 14.63 1.23 -0.09
N GLY A 92 14.12 2.44 -0.30
CA GLY A 92 12.90 2.76 -1.05
C GLY A 92 11.64 2.15 -0.48
N ILE A 93 10.58 2.16 -1.29
CA ILE A 93 9.29 1.59 -0.92
C ILE A 93 9.26 0.06 -0.99
N GLN A 94 10.31 -0.61 -1.48
CA GLN A 94 10.27 -2.06 -1.74
C GLN A 94 10.02 -2.93 -0.51
N PRO A 95 10.71 -2.74 0.63
CA PRO A 95 10.41 -3.51 1.82
C PRO A 95 8.95 -3.33 2.27
N LEU A 96 8.41 -2.11 2.13
CA LEU A 96 7.06 -1.75 2.52
C LEU A 96 6.03 -2.42 1.59
N ILE A 97 6.21 -2.33 0.27
CA ILE A 97 5.35 -2.99 -0.73
C ILE A 97 5.35 -4.51 -0.55
N LYS A 98 6.50 -5.12 -0.22
CA LYS A 98 6.54 -6.55 0.13
C LYS A 98 5.69 -6.87 1.35
N SER A 99 5.64 -6.01 2.36
CA SER A 99 4.75 -6.22 3.53
C SER A 99 3.29 -6.05 3.17
N VAL A 100 2.94 -5.05 2.37
CA VAL A 100 1.55 -4.84 1.92
C VAL A 100 1.04 -6.08 1.20
N THR A 101 1.82 -6.59 0.25
CA THR A 101 1.43 -7.75 -0.56
C THR A 101 1.53 -9.07 0.21
N ALA A 102 2.40 -9.17 1.22
CA ALA A 102 2.49 -10.33 2.12
C ALA A 102 1.42 -10.33 3.22
N ASN A 103 0.79 -9.19 3.50
CA ASN A 103 -0.24 -9.08 4.50
C ASN A 103 -1.57 -9.56 3.91
N PRO A 104 -2.14 -10.70 4.37
CA PRO A 104 -3.33 -11.29 3.77
C PRO A 104 -4.53 -10.34 3.77
N MET A 105 -4.72 -9.55 4.83
CA MET A 105 -5.84 -8.62 4.95
C MET A 105 -5.68 -7.44 3.99
N LEU A 106 -4.51 -6.78 3.98
CA LEU A 106 -4.26 -5.65 3.07
C LEU A 106 -4.32 -6.09 1.61
N ASN A 107 -3.71 -7.24 1.30
CA ASN A 107 -3.72 -7.82 -0.03
C ASN A 107 -5.12 -8.25 -0.49
N HIS A 108 -5.98 -8.71 0.42
CA HIS A 108 -7.40 -8.98 0.13
C HIS A 108 -8.13 -7.72 -0.34
N TYR A 109 -8.02 -6.62 0.41
CA TYR A 109 -8.68 -5.37 0.00
C TYR A 109 -8.10 -4.77 -1.28
N ILE A 110 -6.80 -4.96 -1.56
CA ILE A 110 -6.24 -4.64 -2.87
C ILE A 110 -6.93 -5.47 -3.96
N GLN A 111 -7.06 -6.78 -3.78
CA GLN A 111 -7.76 -7.64 -4.73
C GLN A 111 -9.24 -7.24 -4.92
N VAL A 112 -9.93 -6.81 -3.87
CA VAL A 112 -11.29 -6.25 -3.96
C VAL A 112 -11.29 -5.01 -4.85
N CYS A 113 -10.34 -4.09 -4.66
CA CYS A 113 -10.19 -2.93 -5.55
C CYS A 113 -9.96 -3.33 -7.01
N LEU A 114 -9.16 -4.36 -7.27
CA LEU A 114 -8.91 -4.89 -8.62
C LEU A 114 -10.18 -5.52 -9.22
N ALA A 115 -10.91 -6.30 -8.43
CA ALA A 115 -12.17 -6.90 -8.84
C ALA A 115 -13.22 -5.83 -9.19
N ILE A 116 -13.26 -4.72 -8.45
CA ILE A 116 -14.11 -3.56 -8.77
C ILE A 116 -13.62 -2.87 -10.04
N ARG A 117 -12.31 -2.56 -10.13
CA ARG A 117 -11.73 -1.78 -11.23
C ARG A 117 -11.91 -2.44 -12.59
N PHE A 118 -11.74 -3.76 -12.67
CA PHE A 118 -11.90 -4.54 -13.90
C PHE A 118 -13.26 -5.22 -14.03
N HIS A 119 -14.21 -4.90 -13.13
CA HIS A 119 -15.55 -5.48 -13.10
C HIS A 119 -15.57 -7.03 -13.10
N LEU A 120 -14.58 -7.65 -12.46
CA LEU A 120 -14.47 -9.11 -12.35
C LEU A 120 -15.61 -9.73 -11.53
N HIS A 121 -16.24 -8.91 -10.68
CA HIS A 121 -17.34 -9.30 -9.79
C HIS A 121 -18.73 -9.27 -10.45
N ASP A 122 -18.89 -8.59 -11.60
CA ASP A 122 -20.18 -8.43 -12.28
C ASP A 122 -20.24 -9.29 -13.56
N PRO A 123 -20.80 -10.50 -13.51
CA PRO A 123 -20.86 -11.38 -14.66
C PRO A 123 -21.76 -10.86 -15.79
N ARG A 124 -22.61 -9.85 -15.53
CA ARG A 124 -23.53 -9.28 -16.52
C ARG A 124 -22.87 -8.24 -17.42
N LYS A 125 -21.71 -7.72 -17.00
CA LYS A 125 -21.03 -6.63 -17.70
C LYS A 125 -20.35 -7.08 -18.99
N PHE A 126 -20.03 -8.37 -19.11
CA PHE A 126 -19.32 -8.94 -20.25
C PHE A 126 -20.01 -10.21 -20.72
N SER A 127 -19.95 -10.46 -22.03
CA SER A 127 -20.32 -11.78 -22.56
C SER A 127 -19.41 -12.87 -21.98
N ALA A 128 -19.83 -14.13 -22.00
CA ALA A 128 -18.99 -15.24 -21.53
C ALA A 128 -17.62 -15.29 -22.26
N SER A 129 -17.61 -14.98 -23.55
CA SER A 129 -16.39 -14.91 -24.37
C SER A 129 -15.48 -13.76 -23.94
N ASP A 130 -16.04 -12.56 -23.74
CA ASP A 130 -15.25 -11.39 -23.32
C ASP A 130 -14.73 -11.55 -21.90
N ARG A 131 -15.51 -12.17 -21.01
CA ARG A 131 -15.05 -12.52 -19.66
C ARG A 131 -13.84 -13.46 -19.71
N ALA A 132 -13.89 -14.51 -20.52
CA ALA A 132 -12.76 -15.43 -20.70
C ALA A 132 -11.51 -14.71 -21.22
N LYS A 133 -11.67 -13.78 -22.17
CA LYS A 133 -10.57 -12.93 -22.66
C LYS A 133 -9.99 -12.04 -21.57
N ILE A 134 -10.83 -11.40 -20.75
CA ILE A 134 -10.40 -10.52 -19.66
C ILE A 134 -9.62 -11.29 -18.59
N MET A 135 -10.08 -12.49 -18.19
CA MET A 135 -9.37 -13.33 -17.22
C MET A 135 -7.99 -13.77 -17.71
N ARG A 136 -7.80 -13.82 -19.04
CA ARG A 136 -6.55 -14.19 -19.70
C ARG A 136 -5.78 -13.00 -20.28
N ALA A 137 -6.19 -11.76 -19.99
CA ALA A 137 -5.49 -10.57 -20.46
C ALA A 137 -4.42 -10.08 -19.46
N PRO A 138 -3.35 -9.42 -19.93
CA PRO A 138 -2.37 -8.76 -19.06
C PRO A 138 -2.93 -7.45 -18.48
N LEU A 139 -3.78 -7.58 -17.47
CA LEU A 139 -4.37 -6.44 -16.76
C LEU A 139 -3.29 -5.66 -16.01
N LEU A 140 -3.28 -4.33 -16.11
CA LEU A 140 -2.31 -3.45 -15.45
C LEU A 140 -3.03 -2.34 -14.68
N VAL A 141 -2.58 -2.08 -13.45
CA VAL A 141 -2.96 -0.89 -12.68
C VAL A 141 -1.73 -0.25 -12.06
N HIS A 142 -1.83 1.03 -11.75
CA HIS A 142 -0.91 1.74 -10.88
C HIS A 142 -1.61 2.04 -9.56
N ILE A 143 -0.87 1.91 -8.47
CA ILE A 143 -1.26 2.42 -7.16
C ILE A 143 -0.21 3.45 -6.78
N ASP A 144 -0.61 4.72 -6.71
CA ASP A 144 0.26 5.77 -6.19
C ASP A 144 0.38 5.59 -4.68
N VAL A 145 1.60 5.61 -4.18
CA VAL A 145 1.91 5.45 -2.76
C VAL A 145 2.85 6.55 -2.29
N GLY A 146 2.75 6.90 -1.01
CA GLY A 146 3.64 7.85 -0.35
C GLY A 146 4.00 7.39 1.05
N ILE A 147 5.02 8.01 1.63
CA ILE A 147 5.31 7.91 3.05
C ILE A 147 4.77 9.15 3.73
N GLU A 148 3.84 8.98 4.65
CA GLU A 148 3.23 10.08 5.40
C GLU A 148 3.59 9.99 6.88
N PRO A 149 3.59 11.11 7.62
CA PRO A 149 3.86 11.10 9.06
C PRO A 149 2.89 10.19 9.81
N THR A 150 3.39 9.43 10.79
CA THR A 150 2.55 8.58 11.64
C THR A 150 1.58 9.37 12.51
N LYS A 151 1.88 10.65 12.78
CA LYS A 151 1.03 11.59 13.51
C LYS A 151 0.37 12.55 12.52
N ILE A 152 -0.96 12.60 12.52
CA ILE A 152 -1.70 13.50 11.62
C ILE A 152 -1.35 14.98 11.83
N ALA A 153 -1.06 15.40 13.07
CA ALA A 153 -0.66 16.78 13.37
C ALA A 153 0.62 17.19 12.61
N GLN A 154 1.60 16.28 12.47
CA GLN A 154 2.82 16.54 11.69
C GLN A 154 2.51 16.70 10.20
N PHE A 155 1.58 15.89 9.67
CA PHE A 155 1.11 16.06 8.29
C PHE A 155 0.47 17.44 8.10
N MET A 156 -0.42 17.84 9.00
CA MET A 156 -1.09 19.14 8.93
C MET A 156 -0.10 20.30 9.04
N ASN A 157 0.90 20.21 9.93
CA ASN A 157 1.93 21.24 10.04
C ASN A 157 2.77 21.36 8.77
N LEU A 158 3.20 20.23 8.17
CA LEU A 158 3.92 20.24 6.89
C LEU A 158 3.08 20.82 5.73
N TYR A 159 1.77 20.58 5.74
CA TYR A 159 0.85 21.07 4.73
C TYR A 159 0.54 22.57 4.91
N THR A 160 0.28 23.02 6.14
CA THR A 160 -0.15 24.40 6.45
C THR A 160 1.03 25.37 6.53
N TYR A 161 2.18 24.94 7.07
CA TYR A 161 3.36 25.77 7.28
C TYR A 161 4.56 25.20 6.49
N PRO A 162 4.46 25.11 5.15
CA PRO A 162 5.42 24.35 4.34
C PRO A 162 6.86 24.89 4.40
N ASP A 163 7.04 26.17 4.73
CA ASP A 163 8.34 26.83 4.77
C ASP A 163 8.87 27.05 6.21
N GLU A 164 8.04 26.84 7.22
CA GLU A 164 8.36 27.15 8.62
C GLU A 164 8.50 25.90 9.50
N TYR A 165 7.86 24.79 9.12
CA TYR A 165 7.88 23.56 9.91
C TYR A 165 8.82 22.51 9.31
N ASP A 166 9.91 22.23 10.02
CA ASP A 166 10.74 21.04 9.81
C ASP A 166 11.09 20.39 11.14
N GLU A 167 10.66 19.15 11.31
CA GLU A 167 11.12 18.28 12.39
C GLU A 167 12.12 17.31 11.78
N ASP A 168 13.40 17.44 12.12
CA ASP A 168 14.50 16.71 11.46
C ASP A 168 14.22 15.20 11.38
N GLU A 169 13.81 14.59 12.49
CA GLU A 169 13.50 13.17 12.59
C GLU A 169 11.99 12.93 12.65
N MET A 170 11.42 12.43 11.55
CA MET A 170 9.99 12.13 11.48
C MET A 170 9.76 10.67 11.09
N GLU A 171 9.02 9.93 11.93
CA GLU A 171 8.59 8.57 11.60
C GLU A 171 7.41 8.62 10.64
N GLY A 172 7.57 7.98 9.49
CA GLY A 172 6.54 7.84 8.47
C GLY A 172 5.95 6.45 8.36
N MET A 173 4.90 6.33 7.57
CA MET A 173 4.22 5.09 7.23
C MET A 173 3.77 5.10 5.77
N LEU A 174 3.77 3.93 5.14
CA LEU A 174 3.26 3.78 3.77
C LEU A 174 1.76 4.08 3.73
N GLN A 175 1.32 4.85 2.74
CA GLN A 175 -0.07 5.17 2.46
C GLN A 175 -0.39 5.01 0.98
N LEU A 176 -1.62 4.61 0.67
CA LEU A 176 -2.12 4.41 -0.69
C LEU A 176 -2.93 5.65 -1.12
N HIS A 177 -2.46 6.34 -2.15
CA HIS A 177 -3.04 7.61 -2.59
C HIS A 177 -4.20 7.37 -3.56
N ASP A 178 -3.90 6.84 -4.75
CA ASP A 178 -4.85 6.65 -5.84
C ASP A 178 -4.61 5.33 -6.60
N LEU A 179 -5.66 4.81 -7.25
CA LEU A 179 -5.59 3.65 -8.13
C LEU A 179 -5.98 4.06 -9.54
N VAL A 180 -4.98 4.11 -10.41
CA VAL A 180 -5.15 4.46 -11.82
C VAL A 180 -5.03 3.19 -12.66
N SER A 181 -5.96 2.94 -13.58
CA SER A 181 -5.79 1.86 -14.56
C SER A 181 -5.86 2.38 -15.99
N PRO A 182 -4.88 2.03 -16.85
CA PRO A 182 -4.87 2.33 -18.28
C PRO A 182 -5.82 1.46 -19.14
N TRP A 183 -6.85 0.82 -18.56
CA TRP A 183 -7.68 -0.14 -19.28
C TRP A 183 -8.28 0.43 -20.60
N PRO A 184 -8.23 -0.32 -21.73
CA PRO A 184 -8.65 0.21 -23.03
C PRO A 184 -10.14 0.56 -23.02
N GLY A 185 -10.46 1.79 -23.41
CA GLY A 185 -11.84 2.27 -23.55
C GLY A 185 -12.12 3.64 -22.91
N ILE A 186 -11.18 4.21 -22.15
CA ILE A 186 -11.36 5.54 -21.53
C ILE A 186 -10.06 6.36 -21.70
N LEU A 187 -9.89 6.97 -22.87
CA LEU A 187 -8.86 7.98 -23.22
C LEU A 187 -7.59 7.44 -23.89
N GLN A 188 -7.38 7.90 -25.12
CA GLN A 188 -6.14 7.83 -25.88
C GLN A 188 -5.00 8.43 -25.05
N GLY A 189 -3.97 7.63 -24.76
CA GLY A 189 -2.80 8.04 -23.94
C GLY A 189 -2.43 7.05 -22.83
N THR A 190 -3.21 6.00 -22.64
CA THR A 190 -3.01 4.96 -21.61
C THR A 190 -1.76 4.10 -21.85
N ARG A 191 -0.92 3.96 -20.82
CA ARG A 191 0.29 3.12 -20.83
C ARG A 191 -0.06 1.66 -21.11
N THR A 192 0.36 1.17 -22.28
CA THR A 192 0.33 -0.25 -22.59
C THR A 192 1.33 -1.01 -21.71
N PRO A 193 1.05 -2.25 -21.31
CA PRO A 193 2.04 -3.08 -20.63
C PRO A 193 3.34 -3.12 -21.45
N THR A 194 4.47 -2.78 -20.82
CA THR A 194 5.78 -2.88 -21.46
C THR A 194 6.16 -4.33 -21.73
N ALA A 195 7.17 -4.59 -22.56
CA ALA A 195 7.69 -5.94 -22.76
C ALA A 195 8.09 -6.63 -21.43
N VAL A 196 8.66 -5.86 -20.49
CA VAL A 196 9.00 -6.33 -19.13
C VAL A 196 7.73 -6.70 -18.36
N ASN A 197 6.68 -5.88 -18.44
CA ASN A 197 5.40 -6.19 -17.80
C ASN A 197 4.78 -7.48 -18.36
N LEU A 198 4.78 -7.63 -19.68
CA LEU A 198 4.25 -8.83 -20.33
C LEU A 198 5.02 -10.09 -19.90
N GLU A 199 6.32 -9.99 -19.73
CA GLU A 199 7.15 -11.11 -19.27
C GLU A 199 6.83 -11.50 -17.82
N VAL A 200 6.72 -10.51 -16.92
CA VAL A 200 6.27 -10.74 -15.53
C VAL A 200 4.89 -11.38 -15.50
N TRP A 201 3.97 -10.90 -16.34
CA TRP A 201 2.61 -11.44 -16.41
C TRP A 201 2.59 -12.87 -16.91
N LYS A 202 3.34 -13.21 -17.97
CA LYS A 202 3.41 -14.58 -18.50
C LYS A 202 3.86 -15.57 -17.44
N GLN A 203 4.96 -15.28 -16.74
CA GLN A 203 5.46 -16.15 -15.67
C GLN A 203 4.46 -16.25 -14.50
N ALA A 204 3.85 -15.14 -14.09
CA ALA A 204 2.83 -15.16 -13.04
C ALA A 204 1.57 -15.92 -13.45
N ARG A 205 1.15 -15.81 -14.71
CA ARG A 205 0.03 -16.54 -15.29
C ARG A 205 0.31 -18.04 -15.38
N GLN A 206 1.51 -18.41 -15.82
CA GLN A 206 1.95 -19.80 -15.82
C GLN A 206 1.93 -20.38 -14.40
N SER A 207 2.51 -19.69 -13.42
CA SER A 207 2.50 -20.15 -12.02
C SER A 207 1.08 -20.26 -11.45
N ALA A 208 0.17 -19.37 -11.84
CA ALA A 208 -1.24 -19.47 -11.44
C ALA A 208 -1.96 -20.62 -12.15
N ASP A 209 -1.65 -20.91 -13.40
CA ASP A 209 -2.17 -22.08 -14.13
C ASP A 209 -1.69 -23.39 -13.51
N GLU A 210 -0.44 -23.47 -13.08
CA GLU A 210 0.12 -24.62 -12.35
C GLU A 210 -0.56 -24.84 -10.99
N ASP A 211 -1.01 -23.76 -10.34
CA ASP A 211 -1.80 -23.81 -9.10
C ASP A 211 -3.29 -24.15 -9.33
N GLY A 212 -3.74 -24.28 -10.58
CA GLY A 212 -5.13 -24.57 -10.95
C GLY A 212 -6.04 -23.33 -11.05
N ASP A 213 -5.50 -22.12 -10.96
CA ASP A 213 -6.24 -20.85 -10.97
C ASP A 213 -6.58 -20.38 -12.42
N TYR A 214 -6.98 -21.30 -13.30
CA TYR A 214 -7.19 -21.03 -14.74
C TYR A 214 -8.29 -20.00 -15.05
N ASP A 215 -9.24 -19.83 -14.13
CA ASP A 215 -10.40 -18.95 -14.21
C ASP A 215 -10.18 -17.60 -13.49
N ARG A 216 -9.01 -17.39 -12.89
CA ARG A 216 -8.66 -16.19 -12.13
C ARG A 216 -7.96 -15.17 -12.99
N ALA A 217 -8.23 -13.88 -12.75
CA ALA A 217 -7.44 -12.83 -13.36
C ALA A 217 -6.06 -12.72 -12.69
N VAL A 218 -5.01 -12.55 -13.49
CA VAL A 218 -3.68 -12.13 -13.03
C VAL A 218 -3.51 -10.66 -13.39
N VAL A 219 -3.39 -9.81 -12.38
CA VAL A 219 -3.25 -8.37 -12.54
C VAL A 219 -1.84 -7.96 -12.15
N LEU A 220 -1.19 -7.18 -13.01
CA LEU A 220 0.03 -6.45 -12.67
C LEU A 220 -0.34 -5.18 -11.91
N VAL A 221 0.15 -5.05 -10.68
CA VAL A 221 0.01 -3.86 -9.85
C VAL A 221 1.35 -3.17 -9.75
N GLN A 222 1.45 -1.96 -10.29
CA GLN A 222 2.62 -1.11 -10.15
C GLN A 222 2.43 -0.11 -9.01
N PHE A 223 3.13 -0.33 -7.90
CA PHE A 223 3.20 0.64 -6.81
C PHE A 223 4.19 1.73 -7.19
N VAL A 224 3.74 2.98 -7.29
CA VAL A 224 4.52 4.13 -7.77
C VAL A 224 4.72 5.12 -6.64
N ASN A 225 5.97 5.46 -6.33
CA ASN A 225 6.30 6.55 -5.40
C ASN A 225 6.99 7.68 -6.17
N ASP A 226 6.27 8.81 -6.29
CA ASP A 226 6.73 10.06 -6.92
C ASP A 226 7.37 9.84 -8.31
N PHE A 227 6.91 8.82 -9.05
CA PHE A 227 7.49 8.32 -10.31
C PHE A 227 8.99 7.96 -10.34
N LYS A 228 9.70 8.17 -9.23
CA LYS A 228 11.13 7.83 -9.08
C LYS A 228 11.31 6.34 -8.84
N GLN A 229 10.34 5.71 -8.19
CA GLN A 229 10.35 4.29 -7.87
C GLN A 229 9.04 3.67 -8.32
N SER A 230 9.13 2.53 -9.01
CA SER A 230 7.99 1.70 -9.30
C SER A 230 8.30 0.24 -8.99
N ILE A 231 7.33 -0.45 -8.41
CA ILE A 231 7.45 -1.85 -8.03
C ILE A 231 6.27 -2.58 -8.62
N THR A 232 6.56 -3.50 -9.55
CA THR A 232 5.52 -4.33 -10.18
C THR A 232 5.36 -5.61 -9.37
N CYS A 233 4.14 -5.87 -8.91
CA CYS A 233 3.74 -7.13 -8.30
C CYS A 233 2.64 -7.77 -9.15
N ALA A 234 2.73 -9.08 -9.40
CA ALA A 234 1.63 -9.81 -10.01
C ALA A 234 0.71 -10.35 -8.91
N ILE A 235 -0.58 -10.01 -8.99
CA ILE A 235 -1.59 -10.42 -8.02
C ILE A 235 -2.64 -11.27 -8.75
N VAL A 236 -2.87 -12.48 -8.26
CA VAL A 236 -4.00 -13.31 -8.67
C VAL A 236 -5.21 -12.89 -7.84
N VAL A 237 -6.30 -12.52 -8.49
CA VAL A 237 -7.53 -12.10 -7.81
C VAL A 237 -8.32 -13.34 -7.39
N GLY A 238 -8.36 -13.62 -6.09
CA GLY A 238 -9.07 -14.74 -5.48
C GLY A 238 -10.59 -14.61 -5.52
N GLU A 239 -11.31 -15.74 -5.38
CA GLU A 239 -12.79 -15.75 -5.35
C GLU A 239 -13.33 -14.99 -4.14
N ASP A 240 -12.66 -15.09 -3.00
CA ASP A 240 -13.01 -14.37 -1.77
C ASP A 240 -13.08 -12.86 -1.98
N ALA A 241 -12.12 -12.29 -2.72
CA ALA A 241 -12.12 -10.88 -3.08
C ALA A 241 -13.22 -10.53 -4.09
N ILE A 242 -13.47 -11.40 -5.06
CA ILE A 242 -14.56 -11.24 -6.04
C ILE A 242 -15.93 -11.29 -5.35
N ASP A 243 -16.12 -12.25 -4.44
CA ASP A 243 -17.33 -12.41 -3.63
C ASP A 243 -17.56 -11.19 -2.73
N SER A 244 -16.50 -10.69 -2.09
CA SER A 244 -16.57 -9.48 -1.28
C SER A 244 -16.99 -8.26 -2.11
N ALA A 245 -16.40 -8.10 -3.31
CA ALA A 245 -16.80 -7.08 -4.27
C ALA A 245 -18.26 -7.25 -4.74
N ARG A 246 -18.73 -8.49 -4.91
CA ARG A 246 -20.10 -8.82 -5.33
C ARG A 246 -21.14 -8.54 -4.24
N ARG A 247 -20.81 -8.85 -2.97
CA ARG A 247 -21.69 -8.55 -1.82
C ARG A 247 -21.81 -7.04 -1.58
N ALA A 248 -20.77 -6.27 -1.92
CA ALA A 248 -20.74 -4.82 -1.81
C ALA A 248 -21.09 -4.30 -0.40
N GLU A 249 -20.67 -5.04 0.64
CA GLU A 249 -20.91 -4.65 2.03
C GLU A 249 -20.29 -3.28 2.34
N PRO A 250 -21.06 -2.33 2.90
CA PRO A 250 -20.54 -1.00 3.19
C PRO A 250 -19.56 -1.04 4.37
N PHE A 251 -18.54 -0.19 4.32
CA PHE A 251 -17.66 0.03 5.47
C PHE A 251 -18.37 0.88 6.53
N VAL A 252 -18.22 0.48 7.80
CA VAL A 252 -18.56 1.34 8.93
C VAL A 252 -17.31 2.11 9.36
N MET A 253 -17.39 3.44 9.29
CA MET A 253 -16.29 4.34 9.63
C MET A 253 -16.63 5.25 10.80
N CYS A 254 -15.89 5.10 11.90
CA CYS A 254 -16.00 5.98 13.06
C CYS A 254 -15.02 7.15 12.96
N SER A 255 -15.51 8.38 13.08
CA SER A 255 -14.67 9.58 13.18
C SER A 255 -13.91 9.56 14.49
N ALA A 256 -12.58 9.65 14.42
CA ALA A 256 -11.77 9.71 15.64
C ALA A 256 -11.99 10.98 16.48
N ILE A 257 -12.54 12.05 15.88
CA ILE A 257 -12.78 13.33 16.55
C ILE A 257 -14.16 13.34 17.19
N THR A 258 -15.18 12.96 16.43
CA THR A 258 -16.57 13.11 16.88
C THR A 258 -17.19 11.81 17.37
N GLY A 259 -16.50 10.67 17.26
CA GLY A 259 -17.06 9.33 17.50
C GLY A 259 -18.20 8.94 16.55
N LYS A 260 -18.53 9.79 15.56
CA LYS A 260 -19.69 9.58 14.69
C LYS A 260 -19.38 8.48 13.69
N GLU A 261 -20.20 7.44 13.70
CA GLU A 261 -20.20 6.40 12.68
C GLU A 261 -20.79 6.91 11.36
N THR A 262 -20.18 6.47 10.27
CA THR A 262 -20.59 6.76 8.91
C THR A 262 -20.52 5.48 8.09
N LYS A 263 -21.59 5.14 7.37
CA LYS A 263 -21.58 4.00 6.45
C LYS A 263 -21.12 4.50 5.08
N LYS A 264 -20.03 3.96 4.56
CA LYS A 264 -19.51 4.27 3.22
C LYS A 264 -19.75 3.07 2.29
N PRO A 265 -20.32 3.28 1.10
CA PRO A 265 -20.54 2.18 0.15
C PRO A 265 -19.20 1.58 -0.29
N LEU A 266 -19.20 0.27 -0.58
CA LEU A 266 -18.01 -0.40 -1.09
C LEU A 266 -17.57 0.24 -2.42
N SER A 267 -16.38 0.82 -2.39
CA SER A 267 -15.73 1.48 -3.51
C SER A 267 -14.22 1.38 -3.34
N ILE A 268 -13.47 1.55 -4.44
CA ILE A 268 -12.00 1.63 -4.40
C ILE A 268 -11.55 2.69 -3.40
N ALA A 269 -12.23 3.83 -3.41
CA ALA A 269 -12.02 4.93 -2.47
C ALA A 269 -12.15 4.45 -1.00
N SER A 270 -13.30 3.89 -0.63
CA SER A 270 -13.51 3.41 0.75
C SER A 270 -12.55 2.28 1.16
N CYS A 271 -12.13 1.42 0.23
CA CYS A 271 -11.13 0.37 0.50
C CYS A 271 -9.76 0.97 0.82
N PHE A 272 -9.33 1.98 0.05
CA PHE A 272 -8.05 2.66 0.31
C PHE A 272 -8.07 3.42 1.63
N GLU A 273 -9.17 4.12 1.94
CA GLU A 273 -9.34 4.77 3.24
C GLU A 273 -9.33 3.76 4.40
N TYR A 274 -9.96 2.60 4.23
CA TYR A 274 -9.93 1.53 5.22
C TYR A 274 -8.49 1.01 5.44
N ILE A 275 -7.77 0.68 4.35
CA ILE A 275 -6.37 0.26 4.39
C ILE A 275 -5.51 1.30 5.13
N ASN A 276 -5.59 2.56 4.71
CA ASN A 276 -4.78 3.64 5.27
C ASN A 276 -5.09 3.89 6.76
N THR A 277 -6.36 3.82 7.14
CA THR A 277 -6.80 3.93 8.54
C THR A 277 -6.29 2.75 9.37
N HIS A 278 -6.31 1.54 8.82
CA HIS A 278 -5.75 0.36 9.49
C HIS A 278 -4.24 0.49 9.68
N ILE A 279 -3.51 1.01 8.69
CA ILE A 279 -2.06 1.27 8.80
C ILE A 279 -1.77 2.31 9.88
N ARG A 280 -2.54 3.42 9.93
CA ARG A 280 -2.40 4.46 10.99
C ARG A 280 -2.60 3.93 12.40
N SER A 281 -3.50 2.95 12.53
CA SER A 281 -3.85 2.30 13.79
C SER A 281 -2.73 1.41 14.33
N ASP A 282 -1.77 1.02 13.49
CA ASP A 282 -0.62 0.25 13.90
C ASP A 282 0.42 1.10 14.63
N LYS A 283 0.23 1.27 15.95
CA LYS A 283 1.15 2.03 16.81
C LYS A 283 2.49 1.34 17.07
N LYS A 284 2.61 0.03 16.79
CA LYS A 284 3.76 -0.80 17.18
C LYS A 284 4.51 -1.41 15.99
N ASP A 285 4.29 -0.91 14.78
CA ASP A 285 4.86 -1.46 13.53
C ASP A 285 4.72 -3.00 13.42
N ARG A 286 3.52 -3.50 13.75
CA ARG A 286 3.15 -4.90 13.56
C ARG A 286 3.04 -5.25 12.08
N LEU A 287 2.58 -4.31 11.26
CA LEU A 287 2.38 -4.46 9.83
C LEU A 287 3.69 -4.33 9.03
N LEU A 288 4.77 -3.82 9.66
CA LEU A 288 6.06 -3.54 9.02
C LEU A 288 5.95 -2.51 7.87
N LEU A 289 5.17 -1.46 8.11
CA LEU A 289 4.86 -0.42 7.13
C LEU A 289 5.37 0.95 7.53
N ARG A 290 6.16 1.04 8.59
CA ARG A 290 6.82 2.27 9.03
C ARG A 290 8.23 2.40 8.47
N ALA A 291 8.64 3.63 8.22
CA ALA A 291 9.98 3.98 7.80
C ALA A 291 10.28 5.43 8.18
N PRO A 292 11.55 5.81 8.43
CA PRO A 292 11.91 7.23 8.55
C PRO A 292 11.49 8.01 7.30
N MET A 293 10.89 9.18 7.47
CA MET A 293 10.57 10.07 6.36
C MET A 293 11.82 10.72 5.80
N ARG A 294 11.99 10.64 4.49
CA ARG A 294 13.06 11.35 3.78
C ARG A 294 12.61 12.78 3.48
N THR A 295 13.56 13.65 3.15
CA THR A 295 13.28 15.02 2.69
C THR A 295 12.28 15.03 1.53
N VAL A 296 12.41 14.11 0.57
CA VAL A 296 11.48 14.01 -0.57
C VAL A 296 10.05 13.65 -0.16
N ASP A 297 9.88 12.88 0.92
CA ASP A 297 8.56 12.49 1.43
C ASP A 297 7.89 13.68 2.14
N LYS A 298 8.65 14.45 2.94
CA LYS A 298 8.17 15.72 3.54
C LYS A 298 7.83 16.75 2.47
N GLU A 299 8.69 16.89 1.47
CA GLU A 299 8.56 17.87 0.39
C GLU A 299 7.33 17.63 -0.48
N LEU A 300 6.89 16.38 -0.64
CA LEU A 300 5.63 16.06 -1.31
C LEU A 300 4.43 16.74 -0.62
N ILE A 301 4.39 16.71 0.71
CA ILE A 301 3.30 17.29 1.52
C ILE A 301 3.38 18.82 1.48
N ARG A 302 4.60 19.38 1.63
CA ARG A 302 4.84 20.83 1.51
C ARG A 302 4.44 21.36 0.15
N ASN A 303 4.82 20.67 -0.92
CA ASN A 303 4.47 21.03 -2.30
C ASN A 303 2.96 21.03 -2.52
N LEU A 304 2.23 20.11 -1.89
CA LEU A 304 0.78 20.15 -1.92
C LEU A 304 0.22 21.39 -1.17
N GLY A 305 0.80 21.76 -0.03
CA GLY A 305 0.49 23.00 0.69
C GLY A 305 0.77 24.27 -0.12
N ARG A 306 1.91 24.31 -0.80
CA ARG A 306 2.30 25.37 -1.76
C ARG A 306 1.52 25.32 -3.08
N LYS A 307 0.63 24.34 -3.26
CA LYS A 307 -0.18 24.14 -4.49
C LYS A 307 0.66 23.90 -5.75
N VAL A 308 1.83 23.28 -5.62
CA VAL A 308 2.65 22.85 -6.76
C VAL A 308 1.91 21.73 -7.50
N ASP A 309 1.64 21.94 -8.79
CA ASP A 309 0.97 20.94 -9.61
C ASP A 309 1.96 19.89 -10.14
N SER A 310 1.97 18.73 -9.49
CA SER A 310 2.70 17.55 -9.93
C SER A 310 1.77 16.35 -9.87
N HIS A 311 2.13 15.25 -10.51
CA HIS A 311 1.31 14.04 -10.41
C HIS A 311 1.21 13.52 -8.98
N ALA A 312 2.33 13.53 -8.24
CA ALA A 312 2.36 13.04 -6.88
C ALA A 312 1.51 13.92 -5.94
N THR A 313 1.53 15.25 -6.12
CA THR A 313 0.67 16.15 -5.34
C THR A 313 -0.81 15.98 -5.71
N ARG A 314 -1.14 15.77 -6.99
CA ARG A 314 -2.52 15.43 -7.42
C ARG A 314 -3.00 14.11 -6.82
N ALA A 315 -2.19 13.06 -6.83
CA ALA A 315 -2.55 11.78 -6.22
C ALA A 315 -2.76 11.93 -4.69
N LEU A 316 -1.86 12.65 -4.00
CA LEU A 316 -2.03 12.94 -2.57
C LEU A 316 -3.29 13.78 -2.30
N LYS A 317 -3.62 14.73 -3.19
CA LYS A 317 -4.86 15.51 -3.11
C LYS A 317 -6.10 14.63 -3.23
N VAL A 318 -6.15 13.71 -4.20
CA VAL A 318 -7.25 12.72 -4.33
C VAL A 318 -7.46 11.94 -3.02
N LYS A 319 -6.37 11.56 -2.37
CA LYS A 319 -6.42 10.92 -1.06
C LYS A 319 -7.00 11.85 0.02
N MET A 320 -6.50 13.09 0.11
CA MET A 320 -6.98 14.06 1.11
C MET A 320 -8.47 14.36 0.95
N ASP A 321 -8.93 14.56 -0.29
CA ASP A 321 -10.33 14.88 -0.59
C ASP A 321 -11.28 13.71 -0.25
N ARG A 322 -10.77 12.47 -0.29
CA ARG A 322 -11.53 11.26 0.01
C ARG A 322 -11.60 10.95 1.50
N GLU A 323 -10.49 11.12 2.21
CA GLU A 323 -10.35 10.55 3.55
C GLU A 323 -10.87 11.47 4.65
N HIS A 324 -11.69 10.89 5.53
CA HIS A 324 -12.42 11.63 6.54
C HIS A 324 -11.52 12.37 7.54
N VAL A 325 -10.30 11.88 7.72
CA VAL A 325 -9.30 12.49 8.60
C VAL A 325 -8.86 13.87 8.10
N TYR A 326 -9.00 14.19 6.81
CA TYR A 326 -8.67 15.52 6.28
C TYR A 326 -9.92 16.39 6.05
N VAL A 327 -11.00 15.83 5.49
CA VAL A 327 -12.18 16.61 5.04
C VAL A 327 -12.89 17.38 6.15
N ARG A 328 -12.93 16.87 7.38
CA ARG A 328 -13.61 17.55 8.50
C ARG A 328 -12.79 18.65 9.17
N HIS A 329 -11.55 18.86 8.75
CA HIS A 329 -10.76 19.99 9.18
C HIS A 329 -10.83 21.01 8.05
N SER A 330 -11.90 21.81 7.98
CA SER A 330 -11.79 23.05 7.21
C SER A 330 -10.69 23.87 7.88
N ILE A 331 -9.52 23.90 7.28
CA ILE A 331 -8.41 24.72 7.73
C ILE A 331 -8.86 26.16 7.48
N GLU A 332 -9.47 26.78 8.49
CA GLU A 332 -9.69 28.21 8.48
C GLU A 332 -8.30 28.85 8.48
N PHE A 333 -7.97 29.57 7.41
CA PHE A 333 -6.74 30.35 7.33
C PHE A 333 -6.77 31.38 8.46
N VAL A 334 -6.07 31.08 9.56
CA VAL A 334 -5.86 32.06 10.62
C VAL A 334 -4.88 33.09 10.07
N ALA A 335 -5.35 34.32 9.88
CA ALA A 335 -4.53 35.42 9.39
C ALA A 335 -3.29 35.63 10.27
N GLU A 336 -2.14 35.88 9.62
CA GLU A 336 -0.72 35.88 10.03
C GLU A 336 -0.28 36.59 11.34
N HIS A 337 -1.16 37.03 12.24
CA HIS A 337 -0.80 38.00 13.29
C HIS A 337 -0.45 37.48 14.69
N ALA A 338 -0.05 36.22 14.88
CA ALA A 338 0.29 35.76 16.24
C ALA A 338 1.41 34.70 16.32
N LEU A 339 2.66 35.11 16.11
CA LEU A 339 3.82 34.29 16.44
C LEU A 339 4.67 34.97 17.53
N ASN A 340 4.37 34.63 18.78
CA ASN A 340 5.33 34.64 19.89
C ASN A 340 4.70 33.89 21.08
N ARG A 341 5.18 32.68 21.41
CA ARG A 341 4.99 32.03 22.73
C ARG A 341 5.83 30.76 22.88
N GLY A 342 6.24 30.53 24.14
CA GLY A 342 7.23 29.56 24.60
C GLY A 342 6.73 28.11 24.80
N PRO A 343 7.47 27.29 25.59
CA PRO A 343 7.48 25.84 25.44
C PRO A 343 6.24 25.14 26.02
N PRO A 344 5.86 23.95 25.49
CA PRO A 344 4.64 23.24 25.88
C PRO A 344 4.80 22.44 27.18
N THR A 345 3.72 22.38 27.95
CA THR A 345 3.59 21.60 29.19
C THR A 345 3.25 20.13 28.88
N VAL A 346 3.91 19.20 29.59
CA VAL A 346 3.73 17.75 29.46
C VAL A 346 2.57 17.26 30.33
N LEU A 347 1.66 16.46 29.78
CA LEU A 347 0.61 15.73 30.52
C LEU A 347 0.82 14.21 30.40
N GLY A 348 0.53 13.51 31.51
CA GLY A 348 1.01 12.17 31.86
C GLY A 348 0.30 10.96 31.25
N GLU A 349 0.85 9.79 31.61
CA GLU A 349 0.74 8.48 30.96
C GLU A 349 -0.60 7.73 31.14
N ASP A 350 -0.97 6.96 30.11
CA ASP A 350 -2.17 6.11 30.00
C ASP A 350 -2.03 4.74 30.69
N ARG A 351 -3.15 4.25 31.28
CA ARG A 351 -3.31 2.89 31.82
C ARG A 351 -3.77 1.90 30.75
N GLN A 352 -3.18 0.70 30.74
CA GLN A 352 -3.60 -0.46 29.94
C GLN A 352 -4.66 -1.29 30.65
N ILE A 353 -5.66 -1.79 29.90
CA ILE A 353 -6.56 -2.87 30.32
C ILE A 353 -6.51 -3.95 29.22
N GLU A 354 -6.17 -5.18 29.62
CA GLU A 354 -6.21 -6.38 28.78
C GLU A 354 -7.48 -7.19 29.07
N GLY A 355 -8.11 -7.73 28.02
CA GLY A 355 -9.21 -8.69 28.10
C GLY A 355 -9.00 -9.81 27.08
N PRO A 356 -9.47 -11.04 27.36
CA PRO A 356 -9.16 -12.24 26.57
C PRO A 356 -10.01 -12.34 25.30
N ALA A 357 -9.45 -12.98 24.26
CA ALA A 357 -10.10 -13.20 22.98
C ALA A 357 -10.80 -14.57 22.93
N GLU A 358 -12.04 -14.59 22.47
CA GLU A 358 -12.81 -15.81 22.16
C GLU A 358 -12.38 -16.43 20.82
N ALA A 359 -12.51 -17.75 20.74
CA ALA A 359 -12.02 -18.58 19.64
C ALA A 359 -12.94 -18.52 18.41
N ALA A 360 -12.37 -18.16 17.25
CA ALA A 360 -13.04 -18.15 15.96
C ALA A 360 -12.90 -19.49 15.21
N GLU A 361 -13.92 -19.81 14.41
CA GLU A 361 -14.03 -21.00 13.56
C GLU A 361 -12.86 -21.18 12.56
N PRO A 362 -12.62 -22.42 12.06
CA PRO A 362 -11.47 -22.71 11.22
C PRO A 362 -11.61 -22.08 9.82
N LEU A 363 -10.77 -21.09 9.55
CA LEU A 363 -10.63 -20.43 8.25
C LEU A 363 -10.19 -21.42 7.17
N LYS A 364 -10.80 -21.31 5.98
CA LYS A 364 -10.33 -21.99 4.77
C LYS A 364 -8.88 -21.57 4.49
N MET A 365 -8.01 -22.57 4.38
CA MET A 365 -6.56 -22.43 4.20
C MET A 365 -6.23 -21.54 2.99
N ASN A 366 -5.48 -20.46 3.21
CA ASN A 366 -5.18 -19.53 2.13
C ASN A 366 -4.08 -20.08 1.18
N ARG A 367 -3.91 -19.46 0.00
CA ARG A 367 -2.94 -19.92 -1.02
C ARG A 367 -1.49 -19.99 -0.50
N ALA A 368 -1.08 -19.01 0.30
CA ALA A 368 0.25 -18.99 0.89
C ALA A 368 0.47 -20.20 1.81
N GLU A 369 -0.53 -20.52 2.63
CA GLU A 369 -0.50 -21.65 3.54
C GLU A 369 -0.45 -23.00 2.81
N ARG A 370 -1.18 -23.16 1.70
CA ARG A 370 -1.07 -24.35 0.82
C ARG A 370 0.35 -24.50 0.25
N ARG A 371 0.95 -23.43 -0.26
CA ARG A 371 2.34 -23.44 -0.78
C ARG A 371 3.34 -23.75 0.32
N ARG A 372 3.14 -23.24 1.53
CA ARG A 372 3.96 -23.55 2.70
C ARG A 372 3.92 -25.04 3.03
N LEU A 373 2.73 -25.64 3.14
CA LEU A 373 2.57 -27.06 3.43
C LEU A 373 3.22 -27.95 2.35
N GLN A 374 3.06 -27.59 1.08
CA GLN A 374 3.69 -28.33 -0.01
C GLN A 374 5.22 -28.30 0.08
N ARG A 375 5.82 -27.14 0.39
CA ARG A 375 7.27 -27.02 0.60
C ARG A 375 7.75 -27.78 1.83
N ASP A 376 6.98 -27.76 2.91
CA ASP A 376 7.33 -28.50 4.13
C ASP A 376 7.24 -30.02 3.89
N LEU A 377 6.27 -30.47 3.08
CA LEU A 377 6.16 -31.85 2.63
C LEU A 377 7.34 -32.25 1.74
N GLN A 378 7.72 -31.41 0.77
CA GLN A 378 8.91 -31.62 -0.07
C GLN A 378 10.21 -31.66 0.74
N LYS A 379 10.39 -30.77 1.73
CA LYS A 379 11.54 -30.79 2.64
C LYS A 379 11.56 -32.07 3.47
N THR A 380 10.42 -32.51 3.97
CA THR A 380 10.32 -33.75 4.75
C THR A 380 10.64 -34.98 3.89
N GLN A 381 10.17 -35.02 2.65
CA GLN A 381 10.52 -36.07 1.68
C GLN A 381 12.02 -36.06 1.36
N LYS A 382 12.64 -34.88 1.18
CA LYS A 382 14.09 -34.75 0.98
C LYS A 382 14.92 -35.18 2.19
N ARG A 383 14.40 -35.05 3.42
CA ARG A 383 15.08 -35.53 4.65
C ARG A 383 14.96 -37.04 4.88
N ARG A 384 13.94 -37.68 4.28
CA ARG A 384 13.71 -39.13 4.39
C ARG A 384 14.51 -39.94 3.38
N LYS A 385 14.89 -39.33 2.25
CA LYS A 385 15.86 -39.85 1.29
C LYS A 385 17.26 -39.54 1.78
#